data_AF-A0AAD7J1T3-F1
#
_entry.id   AF-A0AAD7J1T3-F1
#
_cell.length_a   1.000
_cell.length_b   1.000
_cell.length_c   1.000
_cell.angle_alpha   90.00
_cell.angle_beta   90.00
_cell.angle_gamma   90.00
#
_symmetry.space_group_name_H-M   'P 1'
#
loop_
_entity.id
_entity.type
_entity.pdbx_description
1 polymer ?
#
loop_
_entity_poly.entity_id
_entity_poly.type
_entity_poly.pdbx_seq_one_letter_code
_entity_poly.pdbx_strand_id
1 'polypeptide(L)'
;EPFSIDLPKEILDTTVEREFMSKNYGGNEQETAPPIAAKFWKRTGKRYFLYLNLDYNPHCPEVPGAPGVLFNVGYSPALGIDEDQKPWTLFARLDTKTWQYEGEYVSAPAPVLTLAEWKQQSLQVQNKWTRNIANPKKKWGKDVRIGIGLRRQLGWRPTEREMEAAWKAGKDFAVTPEEISKAIDDGEVVIATETMKCIDYDRPFQRDLAAKMPSFERRTRKPRGGAKKAAGAKGKKAAATKTQSGGKAKRKRTAAPASQSKKRKWADFDSESEEDDEYQPQGTRSRPITVA
;
A
#
# COMPACT_ATOMS: atom_id res chain seq x y z
N GLU A 1 8.18 11.75 23.21
CA GLU A 1 6.99 12.22 23.93
C GLU A 1 5.86 12.44 22.95
N PRO A 2 4.62 12.07 23.28
CA PRO A 2 3.45 12.36 22.46
C PRO A 2 3.22 13.88 22.31
N PHE A 3 2.71 14.29 21.16
CA PHE A 3 2.26 15.66 20.92
C PHE A 3 0.99 15.96 21.75
N SER A 4 0.95 17.10 22.43
CA SER A 4 -0.20 17.47 23.28
C SER A 4 -1.39 17.93 22.44
N ILE A 5 -2.53 17.25 22.58
CA ILE A 5 -3.75 17.53 21.81
C ILE A 5 -4.85 17.95 22.78
N ASP A 6 -5.30 19.20 22.65
CA ASP A 6 -6.45 19.72 23.38
C ASP A 6 -7.70 19.66 22.48
N LEU A 7 -8.39 18.52 22.61
CA LEU A 7 -9.67 18.17 22.00
C LEU A 7 -10.47 17.29 22.97
N PRO A 8 -11.82 17.41 23.01
CA PRO A 8 -12.66 16.44 23.69
C PRO A 8 -12.43 15.03 23.15
N LYS A 9 -12.43 14.04 24.05
CA LYS A 9 -12.09 12.66 23.72
C LYS A 9 -13.01 12.06 22.65
N GLU A 10 -14.28 12.45 22.63
CA GLU A 10 -15.28 11.99 21.66
C GLU A 10 -14.95 12.46 20.23
N ILE A 11 -14.37 13.65 20.10
CA ILE A 11 -13.90 14.19 18.82
C ILE A 11 -12.57 13.54 18.46
N LEU A 12 -11.66 13.39 19.42
CA LEU A 12 -10.33 12.81 19.21
C LEU A 12 -10.38 11.33 18.78
N ASP A 13 -11.30 10.57 19.37
CA ASP A 13 -11.47 9.13 19.12
C ASP A 13 -12.37 8.84 17.90
N THR A 14 -12.77 9.87 17.15
CA THR A 14 -13.51 9.66 15.91
C THR A 14 -12.65 8.88 14.92
N THR A 15 -13.19 7.74 14.47
CA THR A 15 -12.63 6.91 13.41
C THR A 15 -13.33 7.15 12.07
N VAL A 16 -12.64 6.86 10.98
CA VAL A 16 -13.14 7.01 9.62
C VAL A 16 -12.94 5.74 8.79
N GLU A 17 -13.67 5.64 7.68
CA GLU A 17 -13.47 4.61 6.67
C GLU A 17 -12.60 5.12 5.51
N ARG A 18 -11.86 4.21 4.87
CA ARG A 18 -11.10 4.54 3.66
C ARG A 18 -11.99 5.00 2.51
N GLU A 19 -13.19 4.44 2.36
CA GLU A 19 -14.16 4.87 1.34
C GLU A 19 -14.60 6.32 1.59
N PHE A 20 -14.88 6.65 2.86
CA PHE A 20 -15.19 8.01 3.29
C PHE A 20 -14.06 8.98 2.95
N MET A 21 -12.81 8.61 3.27
CA MET A 21 -11.63 9.42 2.98
C MET A 21 -11.43 9.63 1.49
N SER A 22 -11.52 8.57 0.70
CA SER A 22 -11.42 8.61 -0.77
C SER A 22 -12.46 9.57 -1.39
N LYS A 23 -13.72 9.50 -0.92
CA LYS A 23 -14.82 10.33 -1.42
C LYS A 23 -14.68 11.80 -1.05
N ASN A 24 -14.27 12.11 0.18
CA ASN A 24 -14.30 13.47 0.73
C ASN A 24 -12.94 14.19 0.64
N TYR A 25 -11.83 13.47 0.65
CA TYR A 25 -10.48 14.04 0.71
C TYR A 25 -9.54 13.46 -0.37
N GLY A 26 -10.00 12.49 -1.17
CA GLY A 26 -9.25 11.92 -2.28
C GLY A 26 -8.38 10.73 -1.89
N GLY A 27 -7.55 10.28 -2.84
CA GLY A 27 -6.77 9.05 -2.70
C GLY A 27 -7.55 7.83 -3.16
N ASN A 28 -7.25 6.68 -2.57
CA ASN A 28 -7.95 5.42 -2.80
C ASN A 28 -8.03 4.61 -1.50
N GLU A 29 -8.66 3.45 -1.56
CA GLU A 29 -8.94 2.62 -0.38
C GLU A 29 -7.85 1.61 -0.03
N GLN A 30 -6.86 1.42 -0.91
CA GLN A 30 -5.96 0.26 -0.86
C GLN A 30 -4.50 0.62 -0.62
N GLU A 31 -4.00 1.71 -1.21
CA GLU A 31 -2.59 2.08 -1.11
C GLU A 31 -2.25 2.67 0.26
N THR A 32 -1.08 2.36 0.79
CA THR A 32 -0.56 2.93 2.04
C THR A 32 -0.37 4.44 1.94
N ALA A 33 0.15 4.93 0.81
CA ALA A 33 0.34 6.36 0.56
C ALA A 33 -0.32 6.77 -0.78
N PRO A 34 -1.66 6.88 -0.83
CA PRO A 34 -2.37 7.07 -2.07
C PRO A 34 -2.14 8.48 -2.65
N PRO A 35 -2.04 8.63 -3.99
CA PRO A 35 -1.91 9.93 -4.61
C PRO A 35 -3.22 10.72 -4.48
N ILE A 36 -3.13 11.94 -3.94
CA ILE A 36 -4.29 12.83 -3.79
C ILE A 36 -4.45 13.73 -5.02
N ALA A 37 -5.62 13.68 -5.66
CA ALA A 37 -5.90 14.49 -6.85
C ALA A 37 -5.97 16.00 -6.51
N ALA A 38 -5.54 16.85 -7.45
CA ALA A 38 -5.44 18.30 -7.26
C ALA A 38 -6.69 18.99 -6.73
N LYS A 39 -7.87 18.57 -7.19
CA LYS A 39 -9.15 19.15 -6.72
C LYS A 39 -9.37 18.96 -5.21
N PHE A 40 -8.84 17.88 -4.63
CA PHE A 40 -9.01 17.61 -3.20
C PHE A 40 -7.98 18.40 -2.40
N TRP A 41 -6.69 18.26 -2.69
CA TRP A 41 -5.66 18.93 -1.89
C TRP A 41 -5.67 20.46 -2.03
N LYS A 42 -6.13 21.01 -3.17
CA LYS A 42 -6.36 22.46 -3.29
C LYS A 42 -7.50 22.96 -2.39
N ARG A 43 -8.48 22.11 -2.08
CA ARG A 43 -9.62 22.43 -1.20
C ARG A 43 -9.27 22.22 0.27
N THR A 44 -8.56 21.14 0.57
CA THR A 44 -8.33 20.68 1.95
C THR A 44 -6.96 21.08 2.50
N GLY A 45 -6.04 21.52 1.63
CA GLY A 45 -4.62 21.73 1.98
C GLY A 45 -3.83 20.43 2.15
N LYS A 46 -4.48 19.26 2.13
CA LYS A 46 -3.87 17.97 2.47
C LYS A 46 -3.52 17.18 1.22
N ARG A 47 -2.23 16.97 0.97
CA ARG A 47 -1.72 16.29 -0.23
C ARG A 47 -1.14 14.91 0.04
N TYR A 48 -0.66 14.65 1.25
CA TYR A 48 0.13 13.47 1.60
C TYR A 48 -0.58 12.71 2.73
N PHE A 49 -1.30 11.66 2.35
CA PHE A 49 -1.93 10.75 3.30
C PHE A 49 -1.08 9.50 3.46
N LEU A 50 -0.97 9.02 4.70
CA LEU A 50 -0.29 7.77 5.03
C LEU A 50 -1.22 6.91 5.89
N TYR A 51 -1.45 5.66 5.50
CA TYR A 51 -2.37 4.72 6.14
C TYR A 51 -1.61 3.48 6.59
N LEU A 52 -1.30 3.40 7.88
CA LEU A 52 -0.50 2.32 8.45
C LEU A 52 -1.38 1.24 9.08
N ASN A 53 -1.01 0.00 8.82
CA ASN A 53 -1.60 -1.18 9.44
C ASN A 53 -0.57 -1.82 10.38
N LEU A 54 -0.99 -2.12 11.62
CA LEU A 54 -0.19 -2.78 12.65
C LEU A 54 0.28 -4.18 12.24
N ASP A 55 -0.41 -4.86 11.32
CA ASP A 55 0.05 -6.14 10.74
C ASP A 55 1.39 -6.03 9.98
N TYR A 56 1.72 -4.82 9.51
CA TYR A 56 2.99 -4.52 8.83
C TYR A 56 3.90 -3.66 9.70
N ASN A 57 3.32 -2.74 10.47
CA ASN A 57 4.03 -1.73 11.25
C ASN A 57 3.58 -1.81 12.71
N PRO A 58 4.01 -2.83 13.46
CA PRO A 58 3.53 -3.10 14.82
C PRO A 58 3.90 -2.01 15.84
N HIS A 59 4.74 -1.05 15.43
CA HIS A 59 5.17 0.07 16.25
C HIS A 59 4.81 1.42 15.63
N CYS A 60 3.86 1.48 14.67
CA CYS A 60 3.33 2.76 14.23
C CYS A 60 2.55 3.44 15.38
N PRO A 61 2.29 4.76 15.31
CA PRO A 61 1.52 5.45 16.34
C PRO A 61 0.18 4.75 16.60
N GLU A 62 -0.03 4.33 17.85
CA GLU A 62 -1.26 3.66 18.31
C GLU A 62 -2.25 4.61 18.98
N VAL A 63 -1.80 5.83 19.28
CA VAL A 63 -2.63 6.89 19.84
C VAL A 63 -2.28 8.23 19.21
N PRO A 64 -3.25 9.16 19.09
CA PRO A 64 -3.02 10.46 18.49
C PRO A 64 -1.83 11.20 19.11
N GLY A 65 -0.94 11.68 18.24
CA GLY A 65 0.25 12.42 18.63
C GLY A 65 1.45 11.59 19.08
N ALA A 66 1.32 10.27 19.30
CA ALA A 66 2.43 9.44 19.75
C ALA A 66 3.50 9.27 18.65
N PRO A 67 4.79 9.15 19.01
CA PRO A 67 5.81 8.74 18.05
C PRO A 67 5.58 7.29 17.62
N GLY A 68 6.23 6.88 16.52
CA GLY A 68 6.20 5.49 16.07
C GLY A 68 7.35 5.14 15.13
N VAL A 69 7.29 3.93 14.59
CA VAL A 69 8.25 3.41 13.63
C VAL A 69 7.51 2.88 12.41
N LEU A 70 7.97 3.29 11.23
CA LEU A 70 7.52 2.81 9.94
C LEU A 70 8.51 1.76 9.43
N PHE A 71 8.00 0.59 9.07
CA PHE A 71 8.77 -0.45 8.40
C PHE A 71 8.62 -0.30 6.89
N ASN A 72 9.73 -0.50 6.20
CA ASN A 72 9.77 -0.61 4.76
C ASN A 72 10.70 -1.75 4.35
N VAL A 73 10.39 -2.43 3.26
CA VAL A 73 11.23 -3.49 2.74
C VAL A 73 11.76 -3.10 1.38
N GLY A 74 13.01 -3.45 1.12
CA GLY A 74 13.55 -3.31 -0.21
C GLY A 74 15.07 -3.34 -0.26
N TYR A 75 15.58 -3.35 -1.49
CA TYR A 75 17.03 -3.22 -1.75
C TYR A 75 17.51 -1.77 -1.75
N SER A 76 16.59 -0.79 -1.71
CA SER A 76 16.88 0.64 -1.59
C SER A 76 16.42 1.16 -0.21
N PRO A 77 17.33 1.60 0.66
CA PRO A 77 17.06 1.80 2.10
C PRO A 77 16.27 3.06 2.47
N ALA A 78 15.76 3.85 1.52
CA ALA A 78 14.98 5.05 1.83
C ALA A 78 13.64 5.05 1.08
N LEU A 79 12.54 5.41 1.75
CA LEU A 79 11.30 5.86 1.11
C LEU A 79 11.52 7.22 0.44
N GLY A 80 12.54 7.36 -0.42
CA GLY A 80 12.79 8.54 -1.25
C GLY A 80 12.32 9.85 -0.61
N ILE A 81 12.77 10.12 0.63
CA ILE A 81 12.31 11.27 1.39
C ILE A 81 12.94 12.49 0.73
N ASP A 82 12.14 13.14 -0.11
CA ASP A 82 12.46 14.41 -0.72
C ASP A 82 12.76 15.42 0.39
N GLU A 83 13.87 16.16 0.31
CA GLU A 83 14.26 17.16 1.32
C GLU A 83 13.20 18.26 1.50
N ASP A 84 12.30 18.42 0.53
CA ASP A 84 11.14 19.32 0.55
C ASP A 84 9.90 18.74 1.29
N GLN A 85 10.02 17.63 2.02
CA GLN A 85 8.86 16.88 2.51
C GLN A 85 7.95 17.70 3.45
N LYS A 86 6.74 17.92 2.96
CA LYS A 86 5.58 18.31 3.77
C LYS A 86 5.17 17.12 4.65
N PRO A 87 4.61 17.37 5.84
CA PRO A 87 4.23 16.30 6.76
C PRO A 87 3.18 15.35 6.16
N TRP A 88 3.25 14.10 6.59
CA TRP A 88 2.24 13.08 6.36
C TRP A 88 1.04 13.31 7.28
N THR A 89 -0.16 13.41 6.71
CA THR A 89 -1.40 13.25 7.48
C THR A 89 -1.60 11.75 7.70
N LEU A 90 -1.31 11.30 8.92
CA LEU A 90 -1.21 9.89 9.26
C LEU A 90 -2.54 9.34 9.76
N PHE A 91 -2.87 8.13 9.32
CA PHE A 91 -3.95 7.32 9.85
C PHE A 91 -3.44 5.93 10.24
N ALA A 92 -3.82 5.44 11.42
CA ALA A 92 -3.56 4.06 11.85
C ALA A 92 -4.84 3.22 11.78
N ARG A 93 -4.72 1.95 11.37
CA ARG A 93 -5.82 1.00 11.36
C ARG A 93 -6.04 0.45 12.77
N LEU A 94 -7.24 0.65 13.31
CA LEU A 94 -7.67 0.03 14.57
C LEU A 94 -8.37 -1.31 14.33
N ASP A 95 -9.11 -1.41 13.23
CA ASP A 95 -9.82 -2.62 12.81
C ASP A 95 -10.13 -2.55 11.30
N THR A 96 -10.77 -3.56 10.75
CA THR A 96 -11.32 -3.61 9.41
C THR A 96 -12.25 -2.43 9.16
N LYS A 97 -11.83 -1.57 8.23
CA LYS A 97 -12.51 -0.32 7.84
C LYS A 97 -12.51 0.76 8.93
N THR A 98 -11.84 0.57 10.05
CA THR A 98 -11.79 1.53 11.15
C THR A 98 -10.40 2.13 11.24
N TRP A 99 -10.28 3.41 10.87
CA TRP A 99 -9.02 4.14 10.83
C TRP A 99 -9.09 5.38 11.72
N GLN A 100 -8.07 5.65 12.51
CA GLN A 100 -7.98 6.85 13.35
C GLN A 100 -6.95 7.80 12.77
N TYR A 101 -7.24 9.11 12.80
CA TYR A 101 -6.28 10.15 12.44
C TYR A 101 -5.32 10.35 13.61
N GLU A 102 -4.02 10.21 13.34
CA GLU A 102 -2.99 10.23 14.39
C GLU A 102 -2.27 11.58 14.49
N GLY A 103 -2.41 12.47 13.51
CA GLY A 103 -1.73 13.76 13.43
C GLY A 103 -0.94 13.99 12.14
N GLU A 104 -0.08 15.00 12.16
CA GLU A 104 0.84 15.35 11.08
C GLU A 104 2.27 14.94 11.44
N TYR A 105 2.87 14.07 10.62
CA TYR A 105 4.13 13.41 10.94
C TYR A 105 5.23 13.75 9.94
N VAL A 106 6.44 13.86 10.46
CA VAL A 106 7.67 13.72 9.67
C VAL A 106 8.31 12.38 9.99
N SER A 107 8.94 11.77 9.01
CA SER A 107 9.77 10.58 9.21
C SER A 107 11.25 10.92 9.02
N ALA A 108 12.09 10.19 9.73
CA ALA A 108 13.54 10.26 9.59
C ALA A 108 14.10 8.83 9.48
N PRO A 109 15.10 8.59 8.62
CA PRO A 109 15.76 7.29 8.55
C PRO A 109 16.28 6.86 9.91
N ALA A 110 16.08 5.58 10.24
CA ALA A 110 16.59 4.95 11.45
C ALA A 110 17.42 3.71 11.06
N PRO A 111 18.19 3.13 12.00
CA PRO A 111 18.89 1.87 11.75
C PRO A 111 17.93 0.80 11.22
N VAL A 112 18.37 0.04 10.21
CA VAL A 112 17.57 -1.09 9.71
C VAL A 112 17.29 -2.09 10.84
N LEU A 113 16.17 -2.80 10.74
CA LEU A 113 15.80 -3.82 11.72
C LEU A 113 16.91 -4.87 11.80
N THR A 114 17.44 -5.10 12.99
CA THR A 114 18.40 -6.19 13.23
C THR A 114 17.71 -7.55 13.11
N LEU A 115 18.49 -8.59 12.87
CA LEU A 115 17.96 -9.97 12.85
C LEU A 115 17.26 -10.35 14.17
N ALA A 116 17.79 -9.88 15.30
CA ALA A 116 17.19 -10.14 16.61
C ALA A 116 15.83 -9.45 16.74
N GLU A 117 15.73 -8.18 16.34
CA GLU A 117 14.47 -7.43 16.34
C GLU A 117 13.45 -8.00 15.37
N TRP A 118 13.88 -8.49 14.20
CA TRP A 118 13.01 -9.23 13.27
C TRP A 118 12.42 -10.47 13.90
N LYS A 119 13.27 -11.29 14.54
CA LYS A 119 12.83 -12.53 15.21
C LYS A 119 11.95 -12.27 16.42
N GLN A 120 12.03 -11.08 17.03
CA GLN A 120 11.13 -10.65 18.10
C GLN A 120 9.74 -10.23 17.59
N GLN A 121 9.59 -9.96 16.29
CA GLN A 121 8.27 -9.66 15.71
C GLN A 121 7.35 -10.88 15.81
N SER A 122 6.05 -10.65 15.93
CA SER A 122 5.08 -11.74 15.96
C SER A 122 5.09 -12.53 14.65
N LEU A 123 4.76 -13.83 14.71
CA LEU A 123 4.63 -14.67 13.51
C LEU A 123 3.61 -14.09 12.52
N GLN A 124 2.59 -13.38 13.00
CA GLN A 124 1.62 -12.70 12.15
C GLN A 124 2.30 -11.62 11.28
N VAL A 125 3.10 -10.75 11.88
CA VAL A 125 3.84 -9.70 11.16
C VAL A 125 4.82 -10.33 10.17
N GLN A 126 5.60 -11.32 10.62
CA GLN A 126 6.57 -12.01 9.76
C GLN A 126 5.90 -12.68 8.55
N ASN A 127 4.79 -13.39 8.78
CA ASN A 127 4.02 -14.04 7.73
C ASN A 127 3.35 -13.02 6.79
N LYS A 128 2.85 -11.91 7.31
CA LYS A 128 2.19 -10.88 6.49
C LYS A 128 3.17 -10.26 5.50
N TRP A 129 4.37 -9.89 5.97
CA TRP A 129 5.43 -9.37 5.11
C TRP A 129 5.86 -10.39 4.06
N THR A 130 6.29 -11.58 4.47
CA THR A 130 6.82 -12.61 3.55
C THR A 130 5.79 -13.04 2.50
N ARG A 131 4.52 -13.27 2.89
CA ARG A 131 3.44 -13.64 1.95
C ARG A 131 3.14 -12.53 0.95
N ASN A 132 3.06 -11.27 1.39
CA ASN A 132 2.71 -10.19 0.48
C ASN A 132 3.88 -9.76 -0.41
N ILE A 133 5.12 -9.90 0.05
CA ILE A 133 6.31 -9.75 -0.81
C ILE A 133 6.33 -10.86 -1.87
N ALA A 134 6.01 -12.11 -1.52
CA ALA A 134 5.95 -13.23 -2.47
C ALA A 134 4.87 -13.04 -3.55
N ASN A 135 3.79 -12.32 -3.24
CA ASN A 135 2.66 -12.15 -4.14
C ASN A 135 3.01 -11.27 -5.35
N PRO A 136 3.00 -11.80 -6.59
CA PRO A 136 3.37 -11.05 -7.79
C PRO A 136 2.44 -9.87 -8.09
N LYS A 137 1.22 -9.88 -7.56
CA LYS A 137 0.26 -8.78 -7.72
C LYS A 137 0.60 -7.58 -6.84
N LYS A 138 1.33 -7.80 -5.74
CA LYS A 138 1.87 -6.72 -4.90
C LYS A 138 3.16 -6.19 -5.52
N LYS A 139 3.01 -5.15 -6.34
CA LYS A 139 4.12 -4.52 -7.08
C LYS A 139 5.21 -3.96 -6.17
N TRP A 140 4.89 -3.59 -4.94
CA TRP A 140 5.85 -3.05 -3.98
C TRP A 140 6.87 -4.09 -3.48
N GLY A 141 6.55 -5.40 -3.53
CA GLY A 141 7.51 -6.45 -3.18
C GLY A 141 8.41 -6.89 -4.35
N LYS A 142 8.27 -6.27 -5.53
CA LYS A 142 8.91 -6.72 -6.77
C LYS A 142 10.45 -6.62 -6.71
N ASP A 143 10.97 -5.60 -6.08
CA ASP A 143 12.42 -5.38 -5.96
C ASP A 143 13.06 -6.48 -5.10
N VAL A 144 12.43 -6.88 -4.00
CA VAL A 144 12.86 -8.02 -3.16
C VAL A 144 12.87 -9.31 -3.97
N ARG A 145 11.78 -9.60 -4.71
CA ARG A 145 11.71 -10.79 -5.58
C ARG A 145 12.78 -10.78 -6.67
N ILE A 146 13.06 -9.63 -7.27
CA ILE A 146 14.17 -9.48 -8.22
C ILE A 146 15.51 -9.78 -7.56
N GLY A 147 15.78 -9.22 -6.38
CA GLY A 147 17.05 -9.42 -5.70
C GLY A 147 17.30 -10.89 -5.35
N ILE A 148 16.31 -11.57 -4.77
CA ILE A 148 16.39 -13.00 -4.46
C ILE A 148 16.56 -13.82 -5.75
N GLY A 149 15.76 -13.52 -6.78
CA GLY A 149 15.81 -14.24 -8.05
C GLY A 149 17.14 -14.09 -8.80
N LEU A 150 17.69 -12.87 -8.84
CA LEU A 150 19.02 -12.61 -9.42
C LEU A 150 20.12 -13.28 -8.62
N ARG A 151 20.07 -13.20 -7.29
CA ARG A 151 21.05 -13.86 -6.42
C ARG A 151 21.11 -15.36 -6.67
N ARG A 152 19.96 -16.02 -6.84
CA ARG A 152 19.87 -17.45 -7.21
C ARG A 152 20.53 -17.75 -8.56
N GLN A 153 20.42 -16.84 -9.53
CA GLN A 153 21.02 -17.01 -10.87
C GLN A 153 22.53 -16.74 -10.89
N LEU A 154 22.98 -15.75 -10.12
CA LEU A 154 24.36 -15.28 -10.13
C LEU A 154 25.24 -16.04 -9.13
N GLY A 155 24.69 -16.42 -7.97
CA GLY A 155 25.45 -17.00 -6.86
C GLY A 155 26.15 -15.95 -5.97
N TRP A 156 25.94 -14.65 -6.23
CA TRP A 156 26.43 -13.54 -5.40
C TRP A 156 25.36 -12.46 -5.25
N ARG A 157 25.59 -11.50 -4.34
CA ARG A 157 24.68 -10.36 -4.10
C ARG A 157 24.62 -9.48 -5.35
N PRO A 158 23.44 -9.29 -5.98
CA PRO A 158 23.31 -8.46 -7.17
C PRO A 158 23.74 -7.00 -6.90
N THR A 159 24.42 -6.40 -7.86
CA THR A 159 24.75 -4.97 -7.88
C THR A 159 23.54 -4.11 -8.22
N GLU A 160 23.56 -2.82 -7.87
CA GLU A 160 22.49 -1.88 -8.23
C GLU A 160 22.23 -1.83 -9.74
N ARG A 161 23.28 -1.92 -10.56
CA ARG A 161 23.17 -1.95 -12.03
C ARG A 161 22.44 -3.21 -12.52
N GLU A 162 22.71 -4.37 -11.92
CA GLU A 162 22.01 -5.63 -12.26
C GLU A 162 20.55 -5.58 -11.83
N MET A 163 20.28 -5.06 -10.63
CA MET A 163 18.91 -4.82 -10.13
C MET A 163 18.13 -3.89 -11.07
N GLU A 164 18.72 -2.75 -11.45
CA GLU A 164 18.11 -1.77 -12.35
C GLU A 164 17.89 -2.36 -13.75
N ALA A 165 18.85 -3.13 -14.28
CA ALA A 165 18.71 -3.80 -15.57
C ALA A 165 17.56 -4.83 -15.55
N ALA A 166 17.46 -5.64 -14.50
CA ALA A 166 16.36 -6.59 -14.33
C ALA A 166 15.00 -5.88 -14.19
N TRP A 167 14.96 -4.78 -13.44
CA TRP A 167 13.77 -3.95 -13.31
C TRP A 167 13.31 -3.37 -14.66
N LYS A 168 14.23 -2.75 -15.42
CA LYS A 168 13.98 -2.20 -16.75
C LYS A 168 13.54 -3.26 -17.76
N ALA A 169 14.10 -4.47 -17.65
CA ALA A 169 13.69 -5.63 -18.45
C ALA A 169 12.32 -6.21 -18.01
N GLY A 170 11.70 -5.66 -16.96
CA GLY A 170 10.40 -6.10 -16.47
C GLY A 170 10.44 -7.44 -15.75
N LYS A 171 11.63 -7.98 -15.42
CA LYS A 171 11.76 -9.27 -14.74
C LYS A 171 10.97 -9.28 -13.44
N ASP A 172 10.37 -10.42 -13.12
CA ASP A 172 9.77 -10.71 -11.84
C ASP A 172 9.96 -12.21 -11.60
N PHE A 173 10.46 -12.58 -10.43
CA PHE A 173 10.82 -13.96 -10.14
C PHE A 173 9.79 -14.54 -9.18
N ALA A 174 9.40 -15.79 -9.44
CA ALA A 174 8.64 -16.56 -8.45
C ALA A 174 9.57 -16.84 -7.27
N VAL A 175 9.15 -16.34 -6.10
CA VAL A 175 9.81 -16.52 -4.81
C VAL A 175 8.73 -16.87 -3.79
N THR A 176 9.02 -17.85 -2.94
CA THR A 176 8.13 -18.32 -1.87
C THR A 176 8.26 -17.48 -0.60
N PRO A 177 7.25 -17.45 0.28
CA PRO A 177 7.36 -16.81 1.59
C PRO A 177 8.55 -17.34 2.41
N GLU A 178 8.84 -18.64 2.31
CA GLU A 178 9.95 -19.29 3.01
C GLU A 178 11.32 -18.83 2.49
N GLU A 179 11.47 -18.69 1.16
CA GLU A 179 12.68 -18.10 0.57
C GLU A 179 12.90 -16.66 1.03
N ILE A 180 11.83 -15.86 1.16
CA ILE A 180 11.93 -14.47 1.66
C ILE A 180 12.28 -14.45 3.14
N SER A 181 11.65 -15.28 3.97
CA SER A 181 11.97 -15.39 5.40
C SER A 181 13.44 -15.74 5.58
N LYS A 182 13.92 -16.76 4.85
CA LYS A 182 15.32 -17.16 4.86
C LYS A 182 16.25 -16.04 4.42
N ALA A 183 15.90 -15.30 3.37
CA ALA A 183 16.69 -14.18 2.89
C ALA A 183 16.78 -13.05 3.94
N ILE A 184 15.72 -12.79 4.70
CA ILE A 184 15.77 -11.85 5.84
C ILE A 184 16.63 -12.41 6.97
N ASP A 185 16.47 -13.69 7.30
CA ASP A 185 17.24 -14.35 8.36
C ASP A 185 18.76 -14.39 8.09
N ASP A 186 19.14 -14.51 6.82
CA ASP A 186 20.52 -14.48 6.36
C ASP A 186 21.06 -13.04 6.17
N GLY A 187 20.23 -12.00 6.40
CA GLY A 187 20.59 -10.59 6.21
C GLY A 187 20.73 -10.15 4.75
N GLU A 188 20.20 -10.95 3.81
CA GLU A 188 20.23 -10.68 2.38
C GLU A 188 19.18 -9.66 1.95
N VAL A 189 18.06 -9.66 2.66
CA VAL A 189 16.97 -8.68 2.58
C VAL A 189 16.90 -7.97 3.91
N VAL A 190 16.87 -6.65 3.88
CA VAL A 190 16.75 -5.81 5.08
C VAL A 190 15.38 -5.17 5.15
N ILE A 191 14.88 -5.01 6.37
CA ILE A 191 13.70 -4.19 6.64
C ILE A 191 14.23 -2.84 7.14
N ALA A 192 14.13 -1.84 6.28
CA ALA A 192 14.43 -0.47 6.65
C ALA A 192 13.41 0.02 7.68
N THR A 193 13.86 0.87 8.59
CA THR A 193 12.98 1.51 9.57
C THR A 193 13.12 3.01 9.47
N GLU A 194 12.02 3.71 9.72
CA GLU A 194 12.00 5.16 9.86
C GLU A 194 11.30 5.52 11.17
N THR A 195 11.93 6.40 11.96
CA THR A 195 11.26 6.95 13.13
C THR A 195 10.29 8.03 12.70
N MET A 196 9.10 8.02 13.27
CA MET A 196 8.04 8.98 13.00
C MET A 196 7.82 9.86 14.22
N LYS A 197 7.75 11.18 14.01
CA LYS A 197 7.44 12.16 15.05
C LYS A 197 6.24 13.01 14.63
N CYS A 198 5.24 13.07 15.48
CA CYS A 198 4.14 14.01 15.32
C CYS A 198 4.66 15.44 15.53
N ILE A 199 4.47 16.30 14.53
CA ILE A 199 4.89 17.71 14.58
C ILE A 199 3.73 18.67 14.76
N ASP A 200 2.52 18.23 14.42
CA ASP A 200 1.29 19.00 14.57
C ASP A 200 0.07 18.08 14.61
N TYR A 201 -1.07 18.60 15.05
CA TYR A 201 -2.35 17.91 15.01
C TYR A 201 -3.44 18.86 14.51
N ASP A 202 -3.96 18.61 13.31
CA ASP A 202 -4.94 19.48 12.66
C ASP A 202 -6.33 19.30 13.28
N ARG A 203 -6.60 20.12 14.31
CA ARG A 203 -7.85 20.05 15.09
C ARG A 203 -9.09 20.42 14.27
N PRO A 204 -9.08 21.45 13.40
CA PRO A 204 -10.18 21.71 12.48
C PRO A 204 -10.48 20.51 11.58
N PHE A 205 -9.45 19.86 11.05
CA PHE A 205 -9.62 18.65 10.24
C PHE A 205 -10.25 17.51 11.04
N GLN A 206 -9.79 17.21 12.26
CA GLN A 206 -10.41 16.17 13.08
C GLN A 206 -11.88 16.46 13.39
N ARG A 207 -12.23 17.71 13.70
CA ARG A 207 -13.64 18.11 13.89
C ARG A 207 -14.48 17.92 12.62
N ASP A 208 -13.90 18.20 11.45
CA ASP A 208 -14.55 18.00 10.15
C ASP A 208 -14.80 16.51 9.87
N LEU A 209 -13.85 15.63 10.22
CA LEU A 209 -14.04 14.18 10.17
C LEU A 209 -15.20 13.75 11.10
N ALA A 210 -15.19 14.21 12.35
CA ALA A 210 -16.22 13.90 13.35
C ALA A 210 -17.62 14.38 12.94
N ALA A 211 -17.72 15.55 12.30
CA ALA A 211 -18.99 16.08 11.84
C ALA A 211 -19.55 15.32 10.62
N LYS A 212 -18.69 14.89 9.69
CA LYS A 212 -19.12 14.29 8.42
C LYS A 212 -19.32 12.78 8.50
N MET A 213 -18.51 12.06 9.27
CA MET A 213 -18.52 10.60 9.31
C MET A 213 -19.89 10.01 9.69
N PRO A 214 -20.66 10.54 10.67
CA PRO A 214 -21.98 10.00 11.01
C PRO A 214 -23.01 10.05 9.87
N SER A 215 -22.84 10.98 8.93
CA SER A 215 -23.72 11.14 7.75
C SER A 215 -23.23 10.38 6.52
N PHE A 216 -22.13 9.63 6.63
CA PHE A 216 -21.54 8.92 5.51
C PHE A 216 -22.33 7.66 5.16
N GLU A 217 -23.09 7.74 4.08
CA GLU A 217 -23.70 6.56 3.46
C GLU A 217 -22.68 5.81 2.59
N ARG A 218 -22.39 4.57 2.98
CA ARG A 218 -21.59 3.64 2.19
C ARG A 218 -22.25 3.41 0.84
N ARG A 219 -21.45 3.27 -0.22
CA ARG A 219 -21.99 2.85 -1.52
C ARG A 219 -22.55 1.44 -1.37
N THR A 220 -23.86 1.30 -1.50
CA THR A 220 -24.47 -0.01 -1.68
C THR A 220 -23.87 -0.62 -2.94
N ARG A 221 -23.13 -1.72 -2.79
CA ARG A 221 -22.67 -2.49 -3.95
C ARG A 221 -23.91 -2.88 -4.75
N LYS A 222 -24.07 -2.32 -5.95
CA LYS A 222 -25.12 -2.79 -6.86
C LYS A 222 -24.93 -4.30 -6.99
N PRO A 223 -25.98 -5.11 -6.75
CA PRO A 223 -25.88 -6.55 -6.94
C PRO A 223 -25.31 -6.77 -8.34
N ARG A 224 -24.16 -7.46 -8.42
CA ARG A 224 -23.56 -7.84 -9.70
C ARG A 224 -24.66 -8.60 -10.44
N GLY A 225 -25.26 -7.95 -11.44
CA GLY A 225 -26.44 -8.44 -12.13
C GLY A 225 -26.23 -9.91 -12.46
N GLY A 226 -27.13 -10.75 -11.95
CA GLY A 226 -27.00 -12.21 -12.01
C GLY A 226 -26.55 -12.61 -13.40
N ALA A 227 -25.53 -13.46 -13.45
CA ALA A 227 -25.00 -14.05 -14.68
C ALA A 227 -26.19 -14.35 -15.59
N LYS A 228 -26.28 -13.65 -16.72
CA LYS A 228 -27.26 -13.92 -17.77
C LYS A 228 -27.10 -15.40 -18.07
N LYS A 229 -28.01 -16.23 -17.54
CA LYS A 229 -28.06 -17.66 -17.85
C LYS A 229 -28.11 -17.71 -19.36
N ALA A 230 -27.06 -18.22 -19.97
CA ALA A 230 -26.99 -18.52 -21.40
C ALA A 230 -28.00 -19.65 -21.66
N ALA A 231 -29.27 -19.29 -21.73
CA ALA A 231 -30.32 -20.12 -22.28
C ALA A 231 -30.18 -20.04 -23.80
N GLY A 232 -29.60 -21.08 -24.41
CA GLY A 232 -29.48 -21.12 -25.87
C GLY A 232 -28.54 -22.16 -26.48
N ALA A 233 -28.22 -23.25 -25.79
CA ALA A 233 -27.68 -24.43 -26.47
C ALA A 233 -28.82 -25.16 -27.18
N LYS A 234 -29.01 -24.90 -28.48
CA LYS A 234 -29.64 -25.85 -29.44
C LYS A 234 -29.38 -25.37 -30.88
N GLY A 235 -28.50 -26.08 -31.58
CA GLY A 235 -28.23 -25.80 -32.98
C GLY A 235 -27.04 -26.55 -33.57
N LYS A 236 -27.00 -27.88 -33.43
CA LYS A 236 -26.21 -28.74 -34.32
C LYS A 236 -26.70 -28.51 -35.76
N LYS A 237 -25.83 -28.11 -36.68
CA LYS A 237 -25.77 -28.66 -38.04
C LYS A 237 -24.36 -28.47 -38.61
N ALA A 238 -23.78 -29.60 -38.99
CA ALA A 238 -22.55 -29.71 -39.74
C ALA A 238 -22.75 -29.23 -41.18
N ALA A 239 -21.73 -28.61 -41.77
CA ALA A 239 -21.39 -28.75 -43.18
C ALA A 239 -19.96 -28.26 -43.40
N ALA A 240 -19.22 -29.05 -44.16
CA ALA A 240 -17.81 -28.88 -44.47
C ALA A 240 -17.55 -27.80 -45.53
N THR A 241 -16.28 -27.38 -45.61
CA THR A 241 -15.42 -27.46 -46.81
C THR A 241 -14.62 -26.17 -47.04
N LYS A 242 -13.29 -26.39 -47.19
CA LYS A 242 -12.22 -25.65 -47.90
C LYS A 242 -12.51 -24.21 -48.36
N THR A 243 -11.50 -23.33 -48.29
CA THR A 243 -10.59 -23.03 -49.42
C THR A 243 -9.57 -21.96 -49.01
N GLN A 244 -8.41 -22.05 -49.66
CA GLN A 244 -7.21 -21.22 -49.58
C GLN A 244 -7.45 -19.73 -49.89
N SER A 245 -6.48 -18.92 -49.43
CA SER A 245 -5.67 -18.01 -50.26
C SER A 245 -5.62 -16.54 -49.79
N GLY A 246 -4.40 -16.00 -49.82
CA GLY A 246 -4.10 -14.68 -50.37
C GLY A 246 -4.42 -13.47 -49.51
N GLY A 247 -3.39 -12.81 -48.98
CA GLY A 247 -3.56 -11.48 -48.40
C GLY A 247 -2.31 -10.82 -47.85
N LYS A 248 -1.24 -10.69 -48.66
CA LYS A 248 -0.15 -9.75 -48.37
C LYS A 248 -0.67 -8.32 -48.51
N ALA A 249 -0.63 -7.52 -47.45
CA ALA A 249 -0.73 -6.06 -47.53
C ALA A 249 0.33 -5.40 -46.64
N LYS A 250 1.47 -5.06 -47.26
CA LYS A 250 2.48 -4.14 -46.73
C LYS A 250 1.85 -2.75 -46.61
N ARG A 251 1.66 -2.25 -45.39
CA ARG A 251 1.41 -0.82 -45.15
C ARG A 251 2.68 -0.15 -44.64
N LYS A 252 3.33 0.57 -45.55
CA LYS A 252 4.44 1.50 -45.32
C LYS A 252 3.87 2.73 -44.61
N ARG A 253 4.19 2.92 -43.32
CA ARG A 253 3.91 4.18 -42.61
C ARG A 253 5.17 5.04 -42.62
N THR A 254 5.00 6.22 -43.20
CA THR A 254 5.92 7.35 -43.24
C THR A 254 6.17 7.89 -41.84
N ALA A 255 7.43 8.23 -41.57
CA ALA A 255 7.87 8.92 -40.38
C ALA A 255 7.63 10.43 -40.51
N ALA A 256 7.07 11.04 -39.47
CA ALA A 256 7.17 12.47 -39.20
C ALA A 256 7.23 12.67 -37.67
N PRO A 257 7.95 13.69 -37.18
CA PRO A 257 8.38 13.79 -35.79
C PRO A 257 7.29 14.43 -34.93
N ALA A 258 7.05 13.86 -33.74
CA ALA A 258 6.22 14.49 -32.73
C ALA A 258 6.99 14.51 -31.40
N SER A 259 7.49 15.70 -31.06
CA SER A 259 7.79 16.08 -29.69
C SER A 259 6.48 16.07 -28.91
N GLN A 260 6.31 15.08 -28.02
CA GLN A 260 5.28 15.12 -27.00
C GLN A 260 5.84 14.55 -25.71
N SER A 261 5.92 15.43 -24.72
CA SER A 261 6.15 15.12 -23.32
C SER A 261 5.12 14.08 -22.86
N LYS A 262 5.58 12.83 -22.72
CA LYS A 262 4.77 11.73 -22.19
C LYS A 262 4.47 12.02 -20.73
N LYS A 263 3.27 12.57 -20.47
CA LYS A 263 2.59 12.38 -19.19
C LYS A 263 2.52 10.88 -18.93
N ARG A 264 3.22 10.43 -17.88
CA ARG A 264 3.14 9.06 -17.35
C ARG A 264 1.69 8.75 -17.04
N LYS A 265 1.06 7.95 -17.90
CA LYS A 265 -0.26 7.37 -17.69
C LYS A 265 -0.06 6.25 -16.67
N TRP A 266 -0.43 6.51 -15.42
CA TRP A 266 -0.45 5.50 -14.37
C TRP A 266 -1.46 4.44 -14.80
N ALA A 267 -0.98 3.21 -14.99
CA ALA A 267 -1.78 2.08 -15.41
C ALA A 267 -2.80 1.75 -14.30
N ASP A 268 -4.02 1.42 -14.73
CA ASP A 268 -5.14 1.01 -13.89
C ASP A 268 -4.69 0.03 -12.79
N PHE A 269 -4.94 0.43 -11.55
CA PHE A 269 -4.69 -0.36 -10.35
C PHE A 269 -5.85 -1.35 -10.23
N ASP A 270 -5.53 -2.63 -10.43
CA ASP A 270 -6.46 -3.75 -10.38
C ASP A 270 -7.06 -3.85 -8.96
N SER A 271 -8.39 -3.83 -8.90
CA SER A 271 -9.16 -3.82 -7.66
C SER A 271 -9.11 -5.21 -7.03
N GLU A 272 -8.07 -5.48 -6.25
CA GLU A 272 -8.02 -6.68 -5.42
C GLU A 272 -8.89 -6.47 -4.17
N SER A 273 -9.87 -7.35 -3.99
CA SER A 273 -10.54 -7.52 -2.71
C SER A 273 -9.50 -7.98 -1.69
N GLU A 274 -9.33 -7.23 -0.60
CA GLU A 274 -8.77 -7.79 0.62
C GLU A 274 -9.62 -9.03 0.95
N GLU A 275 -9.01 -10.22 0.89
CA GLU A 275 -9.57 -11.37 1.57
C GLU A 275 -9.51 -11.01 3.05
N ASP A 276 -10.70 -10.74 3.61
CA ASP A 276 -10.91 -10.42 5.01
C ASP A 276 -10.51 -11.64 5.86
N ASP A 277 -9.21 -11.78 6.15
CA ASP A 277 -8.77 -12.54 7.32
C ASP A 277 -9.38 -11.81 8.53
N GLU A 278 -10.46 -12.36 9.07
CA GLU A 278 -11.22 -11.81 10.20
C GLU A 278 -10.25 -11.51 11.35
N TYR A 279 -9.95 -10.23 11.53
CA TYR A 279 -9.14 -9.74 12.64
C TYR A 279 -9.88 -10.10 13.92
N GLN A 280 -9.39 -11.11 14.64
CA GLN A 280 -9.84 -11.38 15.99
C GLN A 280 -9.06 -10.42 16.90
N PRO A 281 -9.68 -9.35 17.42
CA PRO A 281 -9.00 -8.50 18.38
C PRO A 281 -8.63 -9.38 19.58
N GLN A 282 -7.33 -9.58 19.78
CA GLN A 282 -6.88 -10.01 21.09
C GLN A 282 -7.22 -8.86 22.02
N GLY A 283 -8.25 -9.07 22.84
CA GLY A 283 -8.73 -8.07 23.79
C GLY A 283 -7.53 -7.41 24.44
N THR A 284 -7.32 -6.14 24.12
CA THR A 284 -6.29 -5.35 24.77
C THR A 284 -6.62 -5.46 26.24
N ARG A 285 -5.70 -6.06 27.01
CA ARG A 285 -5.74 -5.98 28.47
C ARG A 285 -6.10 -4.54 28.78
N SER A 286 -7.18 -4.38 29.53
CA SER A 286 -7.74 -3.12 29.94
C SER A 286 -6.62 -2.11 30.12
N ARG A 287 -6.69 -1.02 29.35
CA ARG A 287 -5.83 0.17 29.43
C ARG A 287 -5.34 0.33 30.88
N PRO A 288 -4.03 0.23 31.18
CA PRO A 288 -3.57 0.66 32.49
C PRO A 288 -3.91 2.14 32.60
N ILE A 289 -4.81 2.45 33.52
CA ILE A 289 -5.05 3.82 33.97
C ILE A 289 -3.75 4.22 34.66
N THR A 290 -2.85 4.89 33.95
CA THR A 290 -1.80 5.67 34.60
C THR A 290 -2.48 6.82 35.30
N VAL A 291 -2.77 6.62 36.59
CA VAL A 291 -3.10 7.69 37.51
C VAL A 291 -1.80 8.47 37.71
N ALA A 292 -1.75 9.70 37.21
CA ALA A 292 -0.81 10.72 37.66
C ALA A 292 -1.44 11.49 38.82
#